data_AF-A0A0A0IFA0-F1
#
_entry.id   AF-A0A0A0IFA0-F1
#
_cell.length_a   1.000
_cell.length_b   1.000
_cell.length_c   1.000
_cell.angle_alpha   90.00
_cell.angle_beta   90.00
_cell.angle_gamma   90.00
#
_symmetry.space_group_name_H-M   'P 1'
#
loop_
_entity.id
_entity.type
_entity.pdbx_description
1 polymer ?
#
loop_
_entity_poly.entity_id
_entity_poly.type
_entity_poly.pdbx_seq_one_letter_code
_entity_poly.pdbx_strand_id
1 'polypeptide(L)' 'MALSLKEKQQFKNYVVDVLVEKFNYQKEIAEELVANSRVIEEFENNLGNEPESVMNFDPQFMAEKLVSKNK' A
#
# COMPACT_ATOMS: atom_id res chain seq x y z
N MET A 1 -5.05 11.03 -13.48
CA MET A 1 -5.40 11.87 -12.30
C MET A 1 -4.55 11.37 -11.14
N ALA A 2 -3.71 12.22 -10.53
CA ALA A 2 -2.96 11.80 -9.34
C ALA A 2 -3.89 11.84 -8.11
N LEU A 3 -3.74 10.90 -7.17
CA LEU A 3 -4.48 10.95 -5.91
C LEU A 3 -4.16 12.23 -5.15
N SER A 4 -5.16 12.78 -4.47
CA SER A 4 -4.92 13.85 -3.50
C SER A 4 -4.05 13.35 -2.33
N LEU A 5 -3.36 14.27 -1.66
CA LEU A 5 -2.58 13.98 -0.44
C LEU A 5 -3.40 13.23 0.62
N LYS A 6 -4.69 13.53 0.72
CA LYS A 6 -5.61 12.89 1.66
C LYS A 6 -5.88 11.44 1.30
N GLU A 7 -6.17 11.16 0.03
CA GLU A 7 -6.45 9.79 -0.44
C GLU A 7 -5.20 8.91 -0.33
N LYS A 8 -4.03 9.47 -0.65
CA LYS A 8 -2.72 8.84 -0.42
C LYS A 8 -2.56 8.38 1.02
N GLN A 9 -2.85 9.28 1.97
CA GLN A 9 -2.70 8.98 3.38
C GLN A 9 -3.73 7.95 3.87
N GLN A 10 -4.97 8.03 3.38
CA GLN A 10 -6.00 7.03 3.68
C GLN A 10 -5.61 5.65 3.15
N PHE A 11 -5.07 5.57 1.93
CA PHE A 11 -4.60 4.30 1.37
C PHE A 11 -3.47 3.68 2.17
N LYS A 12 -2.46 4.47 2.58
CA LYS A 12 -1.40 4.00 3.49
C LYS A 12 -1.97 3.41 4.77
N ASN A 13 -2.93 4.09 5.38
CA ASN A 13 -3.56 3.60 6.61
C ASN A 13 -4.29 2.28 6.38
N TYR A 14 -5.01 2.12 5.26
CA TYR A 14 -5.65 0.85 4.93
C TYR A 14 -4.64 -0.30 4.77
N VAL A 15 -3.49 -0.04 4.15
CA VAL A 15 -2.43 -1.07 4.02
C VAL A 15 -1.85 -1.43 5.40
N VAL A 16 -1.63 -0.44 6.27
CA VAL A 16 -1.19 -0.64 7.65
C VAL A 16 -2.20 -1.49 8.43
N ASP A 17 -3.48 -1.16 8.35
CA ASP A 17 -4.53 -1.90 9.04
C ASP A 17 -4.56 -3.35 8.57
N VAL A 18 -4.41 -3.62 7.27
CA VAL A 18 -4.33 -5.00 6.77
C VAL A 18 -3.07 -5.73 7.27
N LEU A 19 -1.92 -5.05 7.33
CA LEU A 19 -0.69 -5.63 7.88
C LEU A 19 -0.85 -6.03 9.36
N VAL A 20 -1.55 -5.20 10.13
CA VAL A 20 -1.83 -5.49 11.54
C VAL A 20 -2.86 -6.62 11.67
N GLU A 21 -4.01 -6.51 10.99
CA GLU A 21 -5.13 -7.44 11.17
C GLU A 21 -4.89 -8.82 10.54
N LYS A 22 -4.29 -8.87 9.33
CA LYS A 22 -4.13 -10.13 8.58
C LYS A 22 -2.75 -10.74 8.74
N PHE A 23 -1.72 -9.91 8.85
CA PHE A 23 -0.33 -10.37 8.94
C PHE A 23 0.24 -10.30 10.35
N ASN A 24 -0.56 -9.83 11.31
CA ASN A 24 -0.24 -9.77 12.73
C ASN A 24 1.04 -8.95 13.04
N TYR A 25 1.33 -7.95 12.21
CA TYR A 25 2.43 -7.01 12.46
C TYR A 25 2.09 -6.08 13.61
N GLN A 26 3.11 -5.66 14.36
CA GLN A 26 2.95 -4.52 15.26
C GLN A 26 2.68 -3.26 14.44
N LYS A 27 1.74 -2.44 14.90
CA LYS A 27 1.33 -1.22 14.20
C LYS A 27 2.51 -0.32 13.81
N GLU A 28 3.44 -0.11 14.73
CA GLU A 28 4.64 0.71 14.50
C GLU A 28 5.51 0.14 13.36
N ILE A 29 5.68 -1.18 13.32
CA ILE A 29 6.44 -1.87 12.27
C ILE A 29 5.68 -1.80 10.94
N ALA A 30 4.35 -1.98 10.95
CA ALA A 30 3.53 -1.87 9.75
C ALA A 30 3.56 -0.46 9.15
N GLU A 31 3.48 0.57 10.00
CA GLU A 31 3.59 1.98 9.59
C GLU A 31 4.97 2.27 8.99
N GLU A 32 6.04 1.79 9.63
CA GLU A 32 7.41 1.95 9.14
C GLU A 32 7.61 1.23 7.79
N LEU A 33 7.06 0.02 7.66
CA LEU A 33 7.18 -0.80 6.45
C LEU A 33 6.42 -0.18 5.28
N VAL A 34 5.24 0.39 5.53
CA VAL A 34 4.48 1.15 4.53
C VAL A 34 5.15 2.48 4.20
N ALA A 35 5.72 3.18 5.18
CA ALA A 35 6.43 4.45 4.99
C ALA A 35 7.74 4.30 4.20
N ASN A 36 8.50 3.25 4.49
CA ASN A 36 9.73 2.90 3.78
C ASN A 36 9.45 2.27 2.42
N SER A 37 8.26 1.69 2.24
CA SER A 37 7.85 1.22 0.93
C SER A 37 7.45 2.38 0.02
N ARG A 38 7.91 2.31 -1.22
CA ARG A 38 7.46 3.20 -2.30
C ARG A 38 6.03 2.86 -2.77
N VAL A 39 5.17 2.29 -1.92
CA VAL A 39 3.86 1.76 -2.33
C VAL A 39 2.96 2.85 -2.94
N ILE A 40 3.06 4.09 -2.45
CA ILE A 40 2.36 5.24 -3.05
C ILE A 40 2.97 5.65 -4.39
N GLU A 41 4.29 5.59 -4.54
CA GLU A 41 4.94 5.97 -5.79
C GLU A 41 4.74 4.89 -6.87
N GLU A 42 4.77 3.61 -6.49
CA GLU A 42 4.35 2.48 -7.35
C GLU A 42 2.87 2.63 -7.74
N PHE A 43 2.03 3.11 -6.81
CA PHE A 43 0.62 3.37 -7.04
C PHE A 43 0.39 4.53 -8.04
N GLU A 44 1.09 5.66 -7.90
CA GLU A 44 0.93 6.81 -8.79
C GLU A 44 1.44 6.54 -10.21
N ASN A 45 2.53 5.78 -10.33
CA ASN A 45 3.09 5.40 -11.63
C ASN A 45 2.20 4.40 -12.38
N ASN A 46 1.50 3.50 -11.68
CA ASN A 46 0.59 2.54 -12.31
C ASN A 46 -0.76 3.16 -12.74
N LEU A 47 -1.19 4.26 -12.09
CA LEU A 47 -2.42 4.97 -12.49
C LEU A 47 -2.32 5.67 -13.86
N GLY A 48 -1.10 5.87 -14.37
CA GLY A 48 -0.84 6.62 -15.60
C GLY A 48 -0.79 5.77 -16.87
N ASN A 49 -0.58 4.45 -16.79
CA ASN A 49 -0.13 3.69 -17.96
C ASN A 49 -1.03 2.55 -18.44
N GLU A 50 -1.88 1.91 -17.62
CA GLU A 50 -2.69 0.77 -18.12
C GLU A 50 -4.05 0.63 -17.44
N PRO A 51 -5.16 0.43 -18.19
CA PRO A 51 -6.49 0.20 -17.63
C PRO A 51 -6.60 -1.13 -16.85
N GLU A 52 -5.71 -2.10 -17.11
CA GLU A 52 -5.62 -3.36 -16.33
C GLU A 52 -4.91 -3.18 -14.98
N SER A 53 -4.16 -2.09 -14.78
CA SER A 53 -3.49 -1.78 -13.50
C SER A 53 -4.43 -1.26 -12.41
N VAL A 54 -5.70 -1.00 -12.75
CA VAL A 54 -6.76 -0.63 -11.78
C VAL A 54 -7.12 -1.80 -10.86
N MET A 55 -6.81 -3.05 -11.22
CA MET A 55 -7.02 -4.23 -10.37
C MET A 55 -6.18 -4.25 -9.10
N ASN A 56 -5.15 -3.39 -8.97
CA ASN A 56 -4.24 -3.39 -7.83
C ASN A 56 -4.47 -2.20 -6.85
N PHE A 57 -5.68 -1.64 -6.82
CA PHE A 57 -6.11 -0.69 -5.76
C PHE A 57 -6.53 -1.43 -4.48
N ASP A 58 -5.95 -2.60 -4.22
CA ASP A 58 -6.34 -3.43 -3.09
C ASP A 58 -5.28 -3.30 -1.97
N PRO A 59 -5.64 -2.71 -0.81
CA PRO A 59 -4.72 -2.56 0.31
C PRO A 59 -4.17 -3.91 0.80
N GLN A 60 -4.92 -4.99 0.61
CA GLN A 60 -4.52 -6.32 1.00
C GLN A 60 -3.51 -6.93 0.03
N PHE A 61 -3.69 -6.76 -1.28
CA PHE A 61 -2.66 -7.15 -2.26
C PHE A 61 -1.34 -6.41 -2.01
N MET A 62 -1.41 -5.12 -1.68
CA MET A 62 -0.21 -4.35 -1.33
C MET A 62 0.43 -4.83 -0.03
N ALA A 63 -0.35 -5.10 1.01
CA ALA A 63 0.15 -5.71 2.24
C ALA A 63 0.83 -7.06 1.98
N GLU A 64 0.23 -7.93 1.16
CA GLU A 64 0.80 -9.21 0.74
C GLU A 64 2.16 -9.06 0.03
N LYS A 65 2.23 -8.12 -0.92
CA LYS A 65 3.46 -7.80 -1.64
C LYS A 65 4.55 -7.29 -0.70
N LEU A 66 4.18 -6.43 0.24
CA LEU A 66 5.08 -5.86 1.23
C LEU A 66 5.66 -6.90 2.20
N VAL A 67 4.82 -7.81 2.67
CA VAL A 67 5.23 -8.95 3.49
C VAL A 67 6.13 -9.90 2.70
N SER A 68 5.80 -10.16 1.44
CA SER A 68 6.62 -11.03 0.57
C SER A 68 8.01 -10.45 0.28
N LYS A 69 8.13 -9.12 0.20
CA LYS A 69 9.42 -8.42 0.01
C LYS A 69 10.26 -8.32 1.29
N ASN A 70 9.65 -8.42 2.47
CA ASN A 70 10.32 -8.33 3.77
C ASN A 70 10.66 -9.71 4.39
N LYS A 71 10.40 -10.81 3.68
CA LYS A 71 10.87 -12.16 4.00
C LYS A 71 12.17 -12.49 3.28
#